data_AF-A0A7V7I2D0-F1
#
_entry.id   AF-A0A7V7I2D0-F1
#
_cell.length_a   1.000
_cell.length_b   1.000
_cell.length_c   1.000
_cell.angle_alpha   90.00
_cell.angle_beta   90.00
_cell.angle_gamma   90.00
#
_symmetry.space_group_name_H-M   'P 1'
#
loop_
_entity.id
_entity.type
_entity.pdbx_description
1 polymer ?
#
loop_
_entity_poly.entity_id
_entity_poly.type
_entity_poly.pdbx_seq_one_letter_code
_entity_poly.pdbx_strand_id
1 'polypeptide(L)' 'MIVVIHATSKKRSLVVARLQSTIIPVHSLEEVNEKLQSEVKRRLSTCRIKIDNVSLFSSEES' A
#
# COMPACT_ATOMS: atom_id res chain seq x y z
N MET A 1 10.55 -8.43 -7.58
CA MET A 1 9.77 -8.60 -6.34
C MET A 1 8.63 -7.59 -6.34
N ILE A 2 7.48 -7.90 -5.74
CA ILE A 2 6.33 -6.99 -5.65
C ILE A 2 5.82 -6.91 -4.22
N VAL A 3 5.30 -5.75 -3.85
CA VAL A 3 4.62 -5.51 -2.57
C VAL A 3 3.16 -5.23 -2.88
N VAL A 4 2.25 -5.97 -2.23
CA VAL A 4 0.82 -5.71 -2.29
C VAL A 4 0.39 -5.08 -0.98
N ILE A 5 -0.25 -3.91 -1.06
CA ILE A 5 -0.75 -3.17 0.10
C ILE A 5 -2.27 -3.18 0.03
N HIS A 6 -2.91 -3.70 1.08
CA HIS A 6 -4.35 -3.60 1.28
C HIS A 6 -4.62 -2.52 2.33
N ALA A 7 -5.39 -1.49 1.95
CA ALA A 7 -5.72 -0.39 2.84
C ALA A 7 -7.18 0.01 2.74
N THR A 8 -7.74 0.45 3.86
CA THR A 8 -9.07 1.04 3.96
C THR A 8 -8.95 2.56 4.13
N SER A 9 -9.72 3.30 3.34
CA SER A 9 -9.76 4.77 3.41
C SER A 9 -11.11 5.26 3.90
N LYS A 10 -11.12 6.15 4.90
CA LYS A 10 -12.34 6.79 5.42
C LYS A 10 -12.33 8.29 5.08
N LYS A 11 -13.28 8.73 4.25
CA LYS A 11 -13.48 10.15 3.91
C LYS A 11 -14.52 10.77 4.86
N ARG A 12 -14.28 11.99 5.34
CA ARG A 12 -15.09 12.66 6.36
C ARG A 12 -16.57 12.93 5.97
N SER A 13 -16.97 12.73 4.71
CA SER A 13 -18.29 13.16 4.22
C SER A 13 -19.24 12.05 3.72
N LEU A 14 -18.86 10.77 3.71
CA LEU A 14 -19.81 9.68 3.47
C LEU A 14 -19.21 8.39 4.04
N VAL A 15 -19.98 7.63 4.82
CA VAL A 15 -19.55 6.38 5.46
C VAL A 15 -19.43 5.29 4.40
N VAL A 16 -18.38 5.37 3.58
CA VAL A 16 -17.97 4.28 2.68
C VAL A 16 -16.48 4.10 2.89
N ALA A 17 -16.12 3.13 3.71
CA ALA A 17 -14.75 2.63 3.76
C ALA A 17 -14.49 1.89 2.45
N ARG A 18 -13.78 2.51 1.51
CA ARG A 18 -13.36 1.82 0.28
C ARG A 18 -12.08 1.05 0.58
N LEU A 19 -12.15 -0.27 0.40
CA LEU A 19 -10.97 -1.11 0.38
C LEU A 19 -10.22 -0.83 -0.94
N GLN A 20 -8.95 -0.50 -0.84
CA GLN A 20 -8.10 -0.20 -1.98
C GLN A 20 -6.80 -0.98 -1.86
N SER A 21 -6.55 -1.83 -2.86
CA SER A 21 -5.30 -2.55 -3.02
C SER A 21 -4.37 -1.80 -3.98
N THR A 22 -3.06 -1.88 -3.75
CA THR A 22 -2.04 -1.35 -4.65
C THR A 22 -0.92 -2.37 -4.79
N ILE A 23 -0.40 -2.54 -6.01
CA ILE A 23 0.80 -3.33 -6.29
C ILE A 23 1.95 -2.36 -6.53
N ILE A 24 3.07 -2.58 -5.83
CA ILE A 24 4.28 -1.78 -5.96
C ILE A 24 5.41 -2.70 -6.44
N PRO A 25 6.01 -2.45 -7.61
CA PRO A 25 7.20 -3.16 -8.02
C PRO A 25 8.39 -2.72 -7.18
N VAL A 26 9.19 -3.68 -6.72
CA VAL A 26 10.39 -3.43 -5.92
C VAL A 26 11.57 -4.26 -6.41
N HIS A 27 12.76 -3.65 -6.39
CA HIS A 27 14.01 -4.27 -6.85
C HIS A 27 14.87 -4.85 -5.73
N SER A 28 14.66 -4.40 -4.49
CA SER A 28 15.38 -4.87 -3.30
C SER A 28 14.49 -4.79 -2.05
N LEU A 29 14.88 -5.48 -0.98
CA LEU A 29 14.19 -5.40 0.32
C LEU A 29 14.30 -4.00 0.93
N GLU A 30 15.43 -3.32 0.73
CA GLU A 30 15.65 -1.95 1.23
C GLU A 30 14.67 -0.95 0.60
N GLU A 31 14.36 -1.12 -0.69
CA GLU A 31 13.41 -0.28 -1.45
C GLU A 31 11.95 -0.45 -0.98
N VAL A 32 11.60 -1.58 -0.35
CA VAL A 32 10.22 -1.88 0.10
C VAL A 32 9.71 -0.81 1.06
N ASN A 33 10.52 -0.45 2.06
CA ASN A 33 10.10 0.52 3.07
C ASN A 33 9.94 1.92 2.48
N GLU A 34 10.86 2.35 1.61
CA GLU A 34 10.79 3.67 0.96
C GLU A 34 9.55 3.84 0.08
N LYS A 35 9.24 2.83 -0.74
CA LYS A 35 8.04 2.87 -1.58
C LYS A 35 6.75 2.73 -0.78
N LEU A 36 6.75 1.93 0.29
CA LEU A 36 5.60 1.84 1.20
C LEU A 36 5.30 3.21 1.82
N GLN A 37 6.30 3.89 2.36
CA GLN A 37 6.13 5.23 2.96
C GLN A 37 5.66 6.25 1.93
N SER A 38 6.20 6.20 0.72
CA SER A 38 5.80 7.09 -0.38
C SER A 38 4.33 6.89 -0.80
N GLU A 39 3.86 5.64 -0.90
CA GLU A 39 2.46 5.31 -1.20
C GLU A 39 1.53 5.79 -0.08
N VAL A 40 1.89 5.54 1.18
CA VAL A 40 1.11 5.97 2.35
C VAL A 40 0.99 7.50 2.37
N LYS A 41 2.10 8.22 2.17
CA LYS A 41 2.10 9.69 2.12
C LYS A 41 1.26 10.23 0.96
N ARG A 42 1.36 9.63 -0.24
CA ARG A 42 0.56 10.02 -1.41
C ARG A 42 -0.92 9.96 -1.10
N ARG A 43 -1.37 8.90 -0.41
CA ARG A 43 -2.79 8.69 -0.14
C ARG A 43 -3.29 9.47 1.09
N LEU A 44 -2.46 9.69 2.11
CA LEU A 44 -2.83 10.43 3.33
C LEU A 44 -3.23 11.89 3.04
N SER A 45 -2.68 12.48 1.97
CA SER A 45 -3.06 13.82 1.51
C SER A 45 -4.57 13.94 1.21
N THR A 46 -5.23 12.83 0.85
CA THR A 46 -6.62 12.83 0.37
C THR A 46 -7.62 12.33 1.42
N CYS A 47 -7.18 11.45 2.33
CA CYS A 47 -8.04 10.66 3.21
C CYS A 47 -7.29 10.20 4.48
N ARG A 48 -8.04 9.81 5.52
CA ARG A 48 -7.47 9.03 6.63
C ARG A 48 -7.42 7.56 6.21
N ILE A 49 -6.27 6.94 6.36
CA ILE A 49 -5.99 5.60 5.82
C ILE A 49 -5.56 4.69 6.95
N LYS A 50 -6.07 3.46 6.91
CA LYS A 50 -5.61 2.36 7.72
C LYS A 50 -5.06 1.31 6.76
N ILE A 51 -3.81 0.88 6.97
CA ILE A 51 -3.25 -0.26 6.26
C ILE A 51 -3.70 -1.51 7.01
N ASP A 52 -4.37 -2.40 6.31
CA ASP A 52 -4.90 -3.63 6.88
C ASP A 52 -3.90 -4.77 6.72
N ASN A 53 -3.25 -4.88 5.56
CA ASN A 53 -2.24 -5.89 5.29
C ASN A 53 -1.20 -5.45 4.26
N VAL A 54 0.03 -5.97 4.38
CA VAL A 54 1.10 -5.82 3.40
C VAL A 54 1.74 -7.19 3.17
N SER A 55 1.81 -7.62 1.90
CA SER A 55 2.42 -8.90 1.52
C SER A 55 3.49 -8.69 0.45
N LEU A 56 4.64 -9.33 0.63
CA LEU A 56 5.77 -9.32 -0.30
C LEU A 56 5.75 -10.61 -1.11
N PHE A 57 5.80 -10.50 -2.44
CA PHE A 57 5.94 -11.64 -3.34
C PHE A 57 7.24 -11.50 -4.12
N SER A 58 8.12 -12.47 -3.99
CA SER A 58 9.26 -12.64 -4.89
C SER A 58 9.02 -13.90 -5.71
N SER A 59 9.06 -13.78 -7.03
CA SER A 59 9.25 -14.97 -7.86
C SER A 59 10.71 -15.35 -7.75
N GLU A 60 10.99 -16.48 -7.11
CA GLU A 60 12.29 -17.14 -7.25
C GLU A 60 12.33 -17.66 -8.69
N GLU A 61 13.18 -17.08 -9.54
CA GLU A 61 13.56 -17.73 -10.80
C GLU A 61 14.26 -19.03 -10.40
N SER A 62 13.60 -20.17 -10.65
CA SER A 62 14.11 -21.52 -10.37
C SER A 62 15.29 -21.88 -11.25
#